data_AF-A0A212F8Z1-F1
#
_entry.id   AF-A0A212F8Z1-F1
#
_cell.length_a   1.000
_cell.length_b   1.000
_cell.length_c   1.000
_cell.angle_alpha   90.00
_cell.angle_beta   90.00
_cell.angle_gamma   90.00
#
_symmetry.space_group_name_H-M   'P 1'
#
loop_
_entity.id
_entity.type
_entity.pdbx_description
1 polymer ?
#
loop_
_entity_poly.entity_id
_entity_poly.type
_entity_poly.pdbx_seq_one_letter_code
_entity_poly.pdbx_strand_id
1 'polypeptide(L)'
;MANKQNRQPVYIPSICPENELLYPGDQADDWICDCRPGHLYHPTTDKCWPAYREGPCGSGQYIVLPDNSSVPVCVRNPCLVEGFVVWNGKCEVLGNSCGEKFPISLLSIDAVTLKVACVRLDEVESRFSLNVQSTCLAGSKRNIKSKC
;
A
#
# COMPACT_ATOMS: atom_id res chain seq x y z
N MET A 1 -2.85 -15.84 -1.32
CA MET A 1 -3.48 -16.48 -0.15
C MET A 1 -4.98 -16.48 -0.37
N ALA A 2 -5.64 -17.64 -0.43
CA ALA A 2 -7.09 -17.68 -0.36
C ALA A 2 -7.44 -17.88 1.10
N ASN A 3 -7.89 -16.83 1.77
CA ASN A 3 -8.52 -16.98 3.06
C ASN A 3 -9.66 -18.00 2.89
N LYS A 4 -9.53 -19.21 3.45
CA LYS A 4 -10.53 -20.28 3.28
C LYS A 4 -11.94 -19.86 3.73
N GLN A 5 -12.03 -18.77 4.49
CA GLN A 5 -13.25 -18.24 5.08
C GLN A 5 -13.58 -16.81 4.58
N ASN A 6 -12.90 -16.30 3.56
CA ASN A 6 -13.07 -14.94 3.02
C ASN A 6 -13.03 -13.81 4.07
N ARG A 7 -12.27 -13.99 5.16
CA ARG A 7 -12.10 -12.96 6.20
C ARG A 7 -11.33 -11.75 5.63
N GLN A 8 -11.77 -10.55 5.99
CA GLN A 8 -11.17 -9.29 5.56
C GLN A 8 -10.21 -8.73 6.62
N PRO A 9 -9.18 -7.96 6.23
CA PRO A 9 -8.32 -7.25 7.18
C PRO A 9 -9.11 -6.23 8.01
N VAL A 10 -8.78 -6.09 9.29
CA VAL A 10 -9.51 -5.22 10.23
C VAL A 10 -8.59 -4.17 10.85
N TYR A 11 -9.07 -2.93 10.95
CA TYR A 11 -8.38 -1.88 11.69
C TYR A 11 -8.69 -1.98 13.18
N ILE A 12 -7.70 -2.36 13.99
CA ILE A 12 -7.80 -2.46 15.46
C ILE A 12 -6.55 -1.81 16.08
N PRO A 13 -6.57 -0.50 16.37
CA PRO A 13 -5.39 0.23 16.83
C PRO A 13 -4.89 -0.15 18.23
N SER A 14 -5.71 -0.89 19.01
CA SER A 14 -5.28 -1.48 20.28
C SER A 14 -4.48 -2.78 20.11
N ILE A 15 -4.46 -3.37 18.92
CA ILE A 15 -3.75 -4.62 18.61
C ILE A 15 -2.59 -4.36 17.66
N CYS A 16 -2.85 -3.68 16.53
CA CYS A 16 -1.82 -3.42 15.53
C CYS A 16 -1.24 -2.00 15.65
N PRO A 17 0.07 -1.83 15.40
CA PRO A 17 0.72 -0.53 15.29
C PRO A 17 0.09 0.39 14.25
N GLU A 18 0.56 1.64 14.25
CA GLU A 18 0.18 2.61 13.22
C GLU A 18 0.55 2.09 11.83
N ASN A 19 -0.32 2.39 10.85
CA ASN A 19 -0.18 2.00 9.44
C ASN A 19 -0.29 0.49 9.16
N GLU A 20 -0.79 -0.28 10.13
CA GLU A 20 -1.03 -1.72 9.99
C GLU A 20 -2.51 -2.07 10.14
N LEU A 21 -2.90 -3.22 9.59
CA LEU A 21 -4.20 -3.85 9.79
C LEU A 21 -3.98 -5.27 10.34
N LEU A 22 -4.98 -5.80 11.04
CA LEU A 22 -4.99 -7.17 11.47
C LEU A 22 -5.47 -8.06 10.31
N TYR A 23 -4.53 -8.75 9.68
CA TYR A 23 -4.78 -9.67 8.57
C TYR A 23 -5.07 -11.08 9.10
N PRO A 24 -6.07 -11.77 8.54
CA PRO A 24 -6.35 -13.15 8.89
C PRO A 24 -5.36 -14.11 8.20
N GLY A 25 -4.80 -15.04 8.98
CA GLY A 25 -3.93 -16.10 8.49
C GLY A 25 -4.66 -17.32 7.93
N ASP A 26 -3.95 -18.44 7.78
CA ASP A 26 -4.47 -19.67 7.15
C ASP A 26 -5.39 -20.47 8.11
N GLN A 27 -5.23 -20.30 9.42
CA GLN A 27 -6.06 -20.92 10.46
C GLN A 27 -7.08 -19.93 11.02
N ALA A 28 -8.18 -20.45 11.58
CA ALA A 28 -9.29 -19.62 12.09
C ALA A 28 -8.83 -18.58 13.14
N ASP A 29 -7.89 -18.97 14.00
CA ASP A 29 -7.37 -18.12 15.08
C ASP A 29 -6.03 -17.47 14.75
N ASP A 30 -5.52 -17.66 13.53
CA ASP A 30 -4.30 -17.04 13.07
C ASP A 30 -4.60 -15.63 12.56
N TRP A 31 -3.92 -14.64 13.15
CA TRP A 31 -4.03 -13.23 12.82
C TRP A 31 -2.66 -12.57 12.97
N ILE A 32 -2.31 -11.73 12.01
CA ILE A 32 -1.02 -11.04 11.97
C ILE A 32 -1.23 -9.57 11.64
N CYS A 33 -0.47 -8.69 12.27
CA CYS A 33 -0.41 -7.29 11.85
C CYS A 33 0.52 -7.17 10.63
N ASP A 34 0.03 -6.53 9.59
CA ASP A 34 0.81 -6.23 8.38
C ASP A 34 0.41 -4.86 7.82
N CYS A 35 1.26 -4.30 6.95
CA CYS A 35 1.08 -2.98 6.39
C CYS A 35 -0.27 -2.86 5.68
N ARG A 36 -1.00 -1.78 5.99
CA ARG A 36 -2.22 -1.44 5.27
C ARG A 36 -1.93 -1.15 3.79
N PRO A 37 -2.93 -1.25 2.89
CA PRO A 37 -2.73 -1.01 1.45
C PRO A 37 -1.97 0.30 1.14
N GLY A 38 -1.05 0.25 0.18
CA GLY A 38 -0.22 1.39 -0.20
C GLY A 38 0.90 1.77 0.78
N HIS A 39 1.18 0.94 1.79
CA HIS A 39 2.26 1.16 2.76
C HIS A 39 3.38 0.12 2.62
N LEU A 40 4.59 0.52 2.99
CA LEU A 40 5.83 -0.23 2.84
C LEU A 40 6.44 -0.52 4.21
N TYR A 41 6.72 -1.79 4.49
CA TYR A 41 7.46 -2.18 5.68
C TYR A 41 8.94 -1.78 5.54
N HIS A 42 9.44 -0.98 6.46
CA HIS A 42 10.83 -0.57 6.51
C HIS A 42 11.57 -1.31 7.65
N PRO A 43 12.47 -2.27 7.34
CA PRO A 43 13.08 -3.16 8.33
C PRO A 43 13.86 -2.45 9.43
N THR A 44 14.54 -1.35 9.12
CA THR A 44 15.38 -0.63 10.09
C THR A 44 14.57 0.10 11.15
N THR A 45 13.39 0.62 10.78
CA THR A 45 12.50 1.29 11.74
C THR A 45 11.47 0.35 12.34
N ASP A 46 11.34 -0.86 11.80
CA ASP A 46 10.31 -1.85 12.14
C ASP A 46 8.89 -1.27 12.11
N LYS A 47 8.57 -0.54 11.02
CA LYS A 47 7.30 0.19 10.85
C LYS A 47 6.85 0.20 9.40
N CYS A 48 5.55 0.34 9.20
CA CYS A 48 4.94 0.59 7.90
C CYS A 48 4.86 2.09 7.59
N TRP A 49 5.33 2.49 6.40
CA TRP A 49 5.33 3.87 5.94
C TRP A 49 4.52 4.02 4.65
N PRO A 50 3.75 5.11 4.47
CA PRO A 50 3.02 5.31 3.22
C PRO A 50 4.01 5.47 2.05
N ALA A 51 3.79 4.73 0.96
CA ALA A 51 4.63 4.86 -0.23
C ALA A 51 4.54 6.28 -0.80
N TYR A 52 5.64 6.77 -1.40
CA TYR A 52 5.77 8.13 -1.94
C TYR A 52 5.55 9.25 -0.92
N ARG A 53 5.71 8.97 0.38
CA ARG A 53 5.86 9.98 1.44
C ARG A 53 7.29 9.95 1.99
N GLU A 54 7.65 11.00 2.72
CA GLU A 54 8.98 11.15 3.31
C GLU A 54 9.35 9.93 4.17
N GLY A 55 8.46 9.54 5.08
CA GLY A 55 8.64 8.36 5.92
C GLY A 55 9.95 8.40 6.70
N PRO A 56 10.81 7.36 6.62
CA PRO A 56 12.12 7.34 7.27
C PRO A 56 13.22 8.02 6.44
N CYS A 57 12.89 8.60 5.28
CA CYS A 57 13.85 9.20 4.37
C CYS A 57 14.22 10.63 4.78
N GLY A 58 15.32 11.15 4.20
CA GLY A 58 15.70 12.54 4.42
C GLY A 58 14.79 13.53 3.69
N SER A 59 14.87 14.80 4.08
CA SER A 59 14.12 15.90 3.46
C SER A 59 14.25 15.90 1.93
N GLY A 60 13.11 16.01 1.24
CA GLY A 60 13.05 16.01 -0.23
C GLY A 60 13.21 14.62 -0.86
N GLN A 61 13.20 13.55 -0.07
CA GLN A 61 13.11 12.17 -0.53
C GLN A 61 11.75 11.58 -0.16
N TYR A 62 11.41 10.46 -0.80
CA TYR A 62 10.30 9.62 -0.38
C TYR A 62 10.72 8.14 -0.41
N ILE A 63 9.95 7.30 0.28
CA ILE A 63 10.12 5.85 0.27
C ILE A 63 9.36 5.22 -0.90
N VAL A 64 10.04 4.36 -1.66
CA VAL A 64 9.44 3.55 -2.75
C VAL A 64 9.89 2.11 -2.66
N LEU A 65 9.15 1.21 -3.30
CA LEU A 65 9.57 -0.15 -3.53
C LEU A 65 10.03 -0.31 -4.99
N PRO A 66 11.31 -0.60 -5.25
CA PRO A 66 11.79 -0.92 -6.58
C PRO A 66 11.14 -2.19 -7.13
N ASP A 67 10.99 -2.27 -8.46
CA ASP A 67 10.54 -3.48 -9.12
C ASP A 67 11.46 -4.65 -8.79
N ASN A 68 10.87 -5.82 -8.49
CA ASN A 68 11.57 -7.04 -8.07
C ASN A 68 12.36 -6.94 -6.74
N SER A 69 12.11 -5.92 -5.92
CA SER A 69 12.63 -5.82 -4.55
C SER A 69 11.56 -6.17 -3.52
N SER A 70 11.98 -6.71 -2.37
CA SER A 70 11.16 -6.79 -1.14
C SER A 70 11.59 -5.77 -0.09
N VAL A 71 12.60 -4.96 -0.39
CA VAL A 71 13.15 -3.95 0.52
C VAL A 71 12.92 -2.57 -0.10
N PRO A 72 12.23 -1.65 0.60
CA PRO A 72 12.02 -0.31 0.10
C PRO A 72 13.30 0.52 0.20
N VAL A 73 13.38 1.56 -0.63
CA VAL A 73 14.52 2.48 -0.69
C VAL A 73 14.05 3.92 -0.69
N CYS A 74 14.90 4.80 -0.18
CA CYS A 74 14.68 6.24 -0.26
C CYS A 74 15.20 6.76 -1.59
N VAL A 75 14.34 7.44 -2.35
CA VAL A 75 14.73 8.11 -3.59
C VAL A 75 14.34 9.58 -3.52
N ARG A 76 15.03 10.41 -4.30
CA ARG A 76 14.71 11.84 -4.38
C ARG A 76 13.30 12.03 -4.93
N ASN A 77 12.50 12.87 -4.27
CA ASN A 77 11.22 13.33 -4.81
C ASN A 77 11.50 14.36 -5.91
N PRO A 78 11.15 14.10 -7.18
CA PRO A 78 11.39 15.07 -8.27
C PRO A 78 10.65 16.39 -8.06
N CYS A 79 9.53 16.37 -7.33
CA CYS A 79 8.74 17.55 -7.03
C CYS A 79 9.29 18.38 -5.88
N LEU A 80 10.22 17.84 -5.09
CA LEU A 80 10.86 18.49 -3.93
C LEU A 80 9.87 19.02 -2.85
N VAL A 81 8.59 18.67 -2.95
CA VAL A 81 7.53 19.07 -2.02
C VAL A 81 6.88 17.81 -1.48
N GLU A 82 6.73 17.74 -0.16
CA GLU A 82 6.09 16.62 0.55
C GLU A 82 4.64 16.43 0.06
N GLY A 83 4.24 15.17 -0.14
CA GLY A 83 2.90 14.83 -0.63
C GLY A 83 2.67 15.03 -2.14
N PHE A 84 3.61 15.63 -2.86
CA PHE A 84 3.56 15.74 -4.33
C PHE A 84 4.33 14.61 -5.00
N VAL A 85 3.76 14.09 -6.08
CA VAL A 85 4.32 13.04 -6.91
C VAL A 85 4.29 13.43 -8.39
N VAL A 86 5.15 12.83 -9.19
CA VAL A 86 5.12 13.02 -10.65
C VAL A 86 3.97 12.20 -11.23
N TRP A 87 3.02 12.88 -11.87
CA TRP A 87 1.91 12.28 -12.60
C TRP A 87 1.74 12.99 -13.94
N ASN A 88 1.77 12.23 -15.05
CA ASN A 88 1.70 12.78 -16.42
C ASN A 88 2.66 13.95 -16.68
N GLY A 89 3.89 13.86 -16.15
CA GLY A 89 4.94 14.88 -16.30
C GLY A 89 4.74 16.14 -15.45
N LYS A 90 3.74 16.18 -14.58
CA LYS A 90 3.48 17.29 -13.65
C LYS A 90 3.60 16.83 -12.20
N CYS A 91 3.81 17.79 -11.31
CA CYS A 91 3.75 17.55 -9.88
C CYS A 91 2.32 17.70 -9.39
N GLU A 92 1.74 16.60 -8.92
CA GLU A 92 0.36 16.51 -8.46
C GLU A 92 0.32 15.98 -7.02
N VAL A 93 -0.73 16.34 -6.29
CA VAL A 93 -0.93 15.91 -4.90
C VAL A 93 -1.66 14.57 -4.88
N LEU A 94 -1.17 13.62 -4.07
CA LEU A 94 -1.91 12.39 -3.80
C LEU A 94 -3.26 12.70 -3.14
N GLY A 95 -4.32 12.07 -3.63
CA GLY A 95 -5.71 12.30 -3.21
C GLY A 95 -6.47 13.30 -4.10
N ASN A 96 -5.80 14.00 -5.03
CA ASN A 96 -6.50 14.79 -6.04
C ASN A 96 -7.30 13.90 -6.98
N SER A 97 -8.39 14.43 -7.52
CA SER A 97 -9.12 13.76 -8.60
C SER A 97 -8.24 13.62 -9.84
N CYS A 98 -8.24 12.44 -10.44
CA CYS A 98 -7.64 12.17 -11.72
C CYS A 98 -8.70 11.52 -12.62
N GLY A 99 -8.58 11.65 -13.94
CA GLY A 99 -9.49 10.96 -14.86
C GLY A 99 -10.95 11.43 -14.76
N GLU A 100 -11.87 10.48 -14.78
CA GLU A 100 -13.31 10.75 -14.86
C GLU A 100 -13.89 11.24 -13.51
N LYS A 101 -14.99 12.01 -13.60
CA LYS A 101 -15.69 12.53 -12.42
C LYS A 101 -16.59 11.48 -11.75
N PHE A 102 -16.99 10.44 -12.48
CA PHE A 102 -17.84 9.36 -11.99
C PHE A 102 -17.54 8.06 -12.75
N PRO A 103 -17.18 6.96 -12.07
CA PRO A 103 -16.85 6.88 -10.64
C PRO A 103 -15.69 7.82 -10.29
N ILE A 104 -15.67 8.33 -9.05
CA ILE A 104 -14.58 9.21 -8.62
C ILE A 104 -13.29 8.42 -8.71
N SER A 105 -12.32 8.95 -9.45
CA SER A 105 -10.98 8.38 -9.53
C SER A 105 -10.00 9.34 -8.87
N LEU A 106 -9.15 8.81 -7.99
CA LEU A 106 -8.18 9.59 -7.23
C LEU A 106 -6.76 9.18 -7.57
N LEU A 107 -5.87 10.16 -7.65
CA LEU A 107 -4.45 9.93 -7.77
C LEU A 107 -3.97 9.33 -6.44
N SER A 108 -3.72 8.03 -6.42
CA SER A 108 -3.40 7.28 -5.22
C SER A 108 -2.27 6.29 -5.49
N ILE A 109 -1.89 5.53 -4.47
CA ILE A 109 -0.97 4.42 -4.63
C ILE A 109 -1.79 3.17 -4.89
N ASP A 110 -1.52 2.52 -6.01
CA ASP A 110 -2.08 1.22 -6.32
C ASP A 110 -1.53 0.19 -5.32
N ALA A 111 -2.43 -0.48 -4.58
CA ALA A 111 -2.05 -1.37 -3.50
C ALA A 111 -1.33 -2.64 -3.97
N VAL A 112 -1.42 -2.97 -5.26
CA VAL A 112 -0.85 -4.18 -5.87
C VAL A 112 0.56 -3.92 -6.38
N THR A 113 0.71 -2.83 -7.11
CA THR A 113 1.95 -2.44 -7.80
C THR A 113 2.81 -1.50 -6.98
N LEU A 114 2.24 -0.88 -5.93
CA LEU A 114 2.88 0.13 -5.07
C LEU A 114 3.43 1.31 -5.88
N LYS A 115 2.76 1.63 -7.00
CA LYS A 115 3.07 2.75 -7.89
C LYS A 115 1.97 3.79 -7.83
N VAL A 116 2.31 5.03 -8.17
CA VAL A 116 1.33 6.10 -8.35
C VAL A 116 0.41 5.72 -9.53
N ALA A 117 -0.89 5.74 -9.28
CA ALA A 117 -1.92 5.37 -10.25
C ALA A 117 -3.18 6.22 -10.07
N CYS A 118 -4.00 6.28 -11.10
CA CYS A 118 -5.35 6.82 -11.01
C CYS A 118 -6.30 5.68 -10.61
N VAL A 119 -6.61 5.59 -9.32
CA VAL A 119 -7.39 4.48 -8.75
C VAL A 119 -8.86 4.88 -8.70
N ARG A 120 -9.74 4.03 -9.22
CA ARG A 120 -11.19 4.27 -9.19
C ARG A 120 -11.77 3.84 -7.85
N LEU A 121 -12.62 4.68 -7.25
CA LEU A 121 -13.22 4.41 -5.94
C LEU A 121 -14.39 3.42 -5.97
N ASP A 122 -14.82 2.96 -7.15
CA ASP A 122 -15.75 1.84 -7.32
C ASP A 122 -15.05 0.46 -7.28
N GLU A 123 -13.76 0.41 -7.60
CA GLU A 123 -12.86 -0.74 -7.34
C GLU A 123 -12.33 -0.75 -5.89
N VAL A 124 -12.43 0.39 -5.20
CA VAL A 124 -12.51 0.38 -3.74
C VAL A 124 -13.92 -0.08 -3.41
N GLU A 125 -14.12 -1.38 -3.50
CA GLU A 125 -14.73 -2.15 -2.44
C GLU A 125 -14.94 -1.33 -1.16
N SER A 126 -16.01 -0.53 -1.20
CA SER A 126 -16.81 -0.23 -0.02
C SER A 126 -16.98 -1.59 0.68
N ARG A 127 -17.12 -1.62 2.00
CA ARG A 127 -17.14 -2.84 2.82
C ARG A 127 -18.25 -3.88 2.47
N PHE A 128 -18.81 -3.83 1.28
CA PHE A 128 -19.94 -4.53 0.75
C PHE A 128 -19.67 -5.43 -0.49
N SER A 129 -18.45 -5.67 -1.04
CA SER A 129 -18.35 -6.53 -2.27
C SER A 129 -17.12 -7.44 -2.62
N LEU A 130 -16.11 -7.77 -1.77
CA LEU A 130 -14.77 -8.23 -2.27
C LEU A 130 -14.72 -9.51 -3.15
N ASN A 131 -14.28 -9.34 -4.40
CA ASN A 131 -13.72 -10.40 -5.27
C ASN A 131 -12.21 -10.16 -5.51
N VAL A 132 -11.34 -10.84 -4.76
CA VAL A 132 -9.87 -10.68 -4.85
C VAL A 132 -9.24 -11.86 -5.60
N GLN A 133 -8.66 -11.57 -6.76
CA GLN A 133 -7.85 -12.52 -7.52
C GLN A 133 -6.49 -12.80 -6.85
N SER A 134 -6.05 -14.04 -6.99
CA SER A 134 -5.14 -14.77 -6.10
C SER A 134 -3.63 -14.58 -6.34
N THR A 135 -3.18 -13.45 -6.88
CA THR A 135 -1.75 -13.20 -7.09
C THR A 135 -1.16 -12.30 -6.01
N CYS A 136 -0.03 -12.74 -5.45
CA CYS A 136 0.79 -11.96 -4.52
C CYS A 136 1.00 -10.53 -5.02
N LEU A 137 0.65 -9.56 -4.18
CA LEU A 137 0.91 -8.16 -4.46
C LEU A 137 2.43 -7.92 -4.43
N ALA A 138 2.91 -6.99 -5.24
CA ALA A 138 4.31 -6.58 -5.20
C ALA A 138 4.59 -5.99 -3.80
N GLY A 139 5.74 -6.32 -3.20
CA GLY A 139 6.11 -5.81 -1.88
C GLY A 139 5.63 -6.60 -0.67
N SER A 140 4.74 -7.58 -0.84
CA SER A 140 4.37 -8.48 0.26
C SER A 140 5.57 -9.32 0.72
N LYS A 141 5.69 -9.51 2.05
CA LYS A 141 6.71 -10.37 2.66
C LYS A 141 6.53 -11.82 2.16
N ARG A 142 7.62 -12.43 1.67
CA ARG A 142 7.61 -13.81 1.19
C ARG A 142 8.33 -14.72 2.18
N ASN A 143 7.74 -15.87 2.45
CA ASN A 143 8.45 -16.93 3.16
C ASN A 143 9.46 -17.65 2.24
N ILE A 144 10.24 -18.57 2.81
CA ILE A 144 11.27 -19.35 2.10
C ILE A 144 10.73 -20.21 0.94
N LYS A 145 9.41 -20.37 0.83
CA LYS A 145 8.73 -21.07 -0.28
C LYS A 145 8.17 -20.10 -1.33
N SER A 146 8.63 -18.84 -1.32
CA SER A 146 8.18 -17.76 -2.23
C SER A 146 6.69 -17.47 -2.18
N LYS A 147 6.00 -17.91 -1.13
CA LYS A 147 4.62 -17.56 -0.86
C LYS A 147 4.59 -16.27 -0.05
N CYS A 148 3.73 -15.36 -0.48
CA CYS A 148 2.91 -14.65 0.46
C CYS A 148 2.02 -15.76 1.05
#